data_AF-A0A7W1APM3-F1
#
_entry.id   AF-A0A7W1APM3-F1
#
_cell.length_a   1.000
_cell.length_b   1.000
_cell.length_c   1.000
_cell.angle_alpha   90.00
_cell.angle_beta   90.00
_cell.angle_gamma   90.00
#
_symmetry.space_group_name_H-M   'P 1'
#
loop_
_entity.id
_entity.type
_entity.pdbx_description
1 polymer ?
#
loop_
_entity_poly.entity_id
_entity_poly.type
_entity_poly.pdbx_seq_one_letter_code
_entity_poly.pdbx_strand_id
1 'polypeptide(L)'
;MIDPDPAHELGLTQALRAQRTNEALHSLWNRFADGSDAFDATMRRVLWRAMALRLGDGATIGQRISFAHLDRFEFGAGLLVGDQVVLQGRHDGRCAIGDQVWIGPQCFIDGRDLEIGDAVGIGPGARILGSTHTGLPADVPVIATKLEIRPIRIGAGVDIGTGATLLPGVTIRLKQRERSVRE
;
A
#
# COMPACT_ATOMS: atom_id res chain seq x y z
N MET A 1 -7.14 -10.14 17.78
CA MET A 1 -7.15 -11.26 16.81
C MET A 1 -7.79 -10.74 15.54
N ILE A 2 -7.30 -11.15 14.36
CA ILE A 2 -7.86 -10.73 13.08
C ILE A 2 -8.88 -11.78 12.68
N ASP A 3 -10.12 -11.36 12.46
CA ASP A 3 -11.17 -12.27 12.01
C ASP A 3 -10.99 -12.61 10.54
N PRO A 4 -11.20 -13.88 10.13
CA PRO A 4 -11.11 -14.28 8.74
C PRO A 4 -12.20 -13.60 7.91
N ASP A 5 -11.90 -13.27 6.64
CA ASP A 5 -12.91 -12.75 5.74
C ASP A 5 -14.02 -13.79 5.49
N PRO A 6 -15.28 -13.38 5.29
CA PRO A 6 -16.37 -14.32 5.04
C PRO A 6 -16.13 -15.23 3.83
N ALA A 7 -16.44 -16.52 3.96
CA ALA A 7 -16.18 -17.51 2.91
C ALA A 7 -16.81 -17.17 1.55
N HIS A 8 -17.96 -16.49 1.54
CA HIS A 8 -18.61 -16.06 0.30
C HIS A 8 -17.83 -14.95 -0.43
N GLU A 9 -17.14 -14.06 0.29
CA GLU A 9 -16.25 -13.05 -0.29
C GLU A 9 -15.03 -13.70 -0.93
N LEU A 10 -14.46 -14.72 -0.27
CA LEU A 10 -13.34 -15.51 -0.79
C LEU A 10 -13.74 -16.25 -2.07
N GLY A 11 -14.91 -16.89 -2.09
CA GLY A 11 -15.45 -17.55 -3.27
C GLY A 11 -15.68 -16.59 -4.45
N LEU A 12 -16.27 -15.42 -4.19
CA LEU A 12 -16.47 -14.39 -5.21
C LEU A 12 -15.14 -13.86 -5.76
N THR A 13 -14.16 -13.62 -4.88
CA THR A 13 -12.79 -13.22 -5.26
C THR A 13 -12.17 -14.21 -6.23
N GLN A 14 -12.23 -15.51 -5.93
CA GLN A 14 -11.68 -16.57 -6.77
C GLN A 14 -12.38 -16.61 -8.14
N ALA A 15 -13.71 -16.52 -8.16
CA ALA A 15 -14.47 -16.49 -9.41
C ALA A 15 -14.11 -15.27 -10.28
N LEU A 16 -14.01 -14.08 -9.68
CA LEU A 16 -13.61 -12.87 -10.39
C LEU A 16 -12.21 -12.99 -10.98
N ARG A 17 -11.23 -13.47 -10.19
CA ARG A 17 -9.84 -13.64 -10.64
C ARG A 17 -9.73 -14.65 -11.79
N ALA A 18 -10.54 -15.71 -11.80
CA ALA A 18 -10.52 -16.71 -12.85
C ALA A 18 -11.19 -16.25 -14.16
N GLN A 19 -12.18 -15.35 -14.08
CA GLN A 19 -13.07 -15.02 -15.20
C GLN A 19 -12.87 -13.63 -15.80
N ARG A 20 -12.10 -12.75 -15.15
CA ARG A 20 -11.98 -11.34 -15.52
C ARG A 20 -10.52 -10.95 -15.76
N THR A 21 -10.31 -10.09 -16.75
CA THR A 21 -9.03 -9.40 -16.96
C THR A 21 -8.84 -8.30 -15.93
N ASN A 22 -7.60 -7.83 -15.74
CA ASN A 22 -7.31 -6.69 -14.86
C ASN A 22 -8.08 -5.42 -15.25
N GLU A 23 -8.29 -5.20 -16.55
CA GLU A 23 -9.10 -4.07 -17.06
C GLU A 23 -10.57 -4.20 -16.64
N ALA A 24 -11.15 -5.40 -16.75
CA ALA A 24 -12.53 -5.63 -16.32
C ALA A 24 -12.69 -5.49 -14.79
N LEU A 25 -11.70 -5.92 -14.00
CA LEU A 25 -11.69 -5.71 -12.55
C LEU A 25 -11.60 -4.22 -12.19
N HIS A 26 -10.78 -3.44 -12.91
CA HIS A 26 -10.72 -1.98 -12.77
C HIS A 26 -12.06 -1.31 -13.08
N SER A 27 -12.72 -1.73 -14.16
CA SER A 27 -14.05 -1.21 -14.51
C SER A 27 -15.09 -1.49 -13.41
N LEU A 28 -15.05 -2.69 -12.80
CA LEU A 28 -15.88 -3.02 -11.65
C LEU A 28 -15.53 -2.18 -10.42
N TRP A 29 -14.24 -1.98 -10.14
CA TRP A 29 -13.79 -1.11 -9.05
C TRP A 29 -14.42 0.28 -9.12
N ASN A 30 -14.42 0.90 -10.30
CA ASN A 30 -14.98 2.24 -10.50
C ASN A 30 -16.46 2.37 -10.11
N ARG A 31 -17.21 1.26 -10.06
CA ARG A 31 -18.62 1.25 -9.65
C ARG A 31 -18.81 1.36 -8.13
N PHE A 32 -17.83 0.92 -7.35
CA PHE A 32 -17.91 0.80 -5.88
C PHE A 32 -16.92 1.73 -5.14
N ALA A 33 -16.05 2.42 -5.89
CA ALA A 33 -14.98 3.24 -5.34
C ALA A 33 -15.49 4.36 -4.40
N ASP A 34 -16.63 4.97 -4.72
CA ASP A 34 -17.17 6.13 -3.98
C ASP A 34 -18.25 5.75 -2.96
N GLY A 35 -18.77 4.53 -3.07
CA GLY A 35 -19.88 4.01 -2.27
C GLY A 35 -19.58 3.98 -0.76
N SER A 36 -20.59 4.21 0.06
CA SER A 36 -20.43 4.31 1.53
C SER A 36 -21.13 3.20 2.31
N ASP A 37 -21.96 2.40 1.65
CA ASP A 37 -22.68 1.34 2.32
C ASP A 37 -21.81 0.10 2.55
N ALA A 38 -22.34 -0.84 3.34
CA ALA A 38 -21.61 -2.05 3.72
C ALA A 38 -21.36 -2.98 2.52
N PHE A 39 -22.24 -2.95 1.50
CA PHE A 39 -22.08 -3.74 0.30
C PHE A 39 -20.94 -3.18 -0.57
N ASP A 40 -20.89 -1.87 -0.76
CA ASP A 40 -19.80 -1.19 -1.45
C ASP A 40 -18.45 -1.44 -0.77
N ALA A 41 -18.41 -1.38 0.57
CA ALA A 41 -17.21 -1.70 1.34
C ALA A 41 -16.76 -3.15 1.12
N THR A 42 -17.71 -4.09 1.11
CA THR A 42 -17.46 -5.52 0.81
C THR A 42 -16.91 -5.69 -0.61
N MET A 43 -17.54 -5.04 -1.59
CA MET A 43 -17.11 -5.11 -2.99
C MET A 43 -15.72 -4.51 -3.21
N ARG A 44 -15.39 -3.40 -2.54
CA ARG A 44 -14.03 -2.85 -2.57
C ARG A 44 -12.99 -3.84 -2.04
N ARG A 45 -13.26 -4.50 -0.91
CA ARG A 45 -12.37 -5.56 -0.36
C ARG A 45 -12.19 -6.73 -1.33
N VAL A 46 -13.29 -7.27 -1.85
CA VAL A 46 -13.28 -8.39 -2.81
C VAL A 46 -12.50 -8.05 -4.08
N LEU A 47 -12.78 -6.89 -4.68
CA LEU A 47 -12.10 -6.47 -5.92
C LEU A 47 -10.62 -6.20 -5.68
N TRP A 48 -10.28 -5.55 -4.57
CA TRP A 48 -8.89 -5.33 -4.21
C TRP A 48 -8.16 -6.65 -3.97
N ARG A 49 -8.78 -7.61 -3.26
CA ARG A 49 -8.26 -8.97 -3.09
C ARG A 49 -8.04 -9.67 -4.44
N ALA A 50 -8.96 -9.51 -5.38
CA ALA A 50 -8.86 -10.14 -6.70
C ALA A 50 -7.69 -9.56 -7.53
N MET A 51 -7.45 -8.24 -7.44
CA MET A 51 -6.43 -7.51 -8.21
C MET A 51 -5.03 -7.53 -7.58
N ALA A 52 -4.92 -7.55 -6.25
CA ALA A 52 -3.64 -7.55 -5.56
C ALA A 52 -2.90 -8.90 -5.66
N LEU A 53 -1.58 -8.90 -5.54
CA LEU A 53 -0.80 -10.15 -5.49
C LEU A 53 -1.25 -10.99 -4.28
N ARG A 54 -1.39 -10.34 -3.13
CA ARG A 54 -1.93 -10.91 -1.90
C ARG A 54 -2.64 -9.84 -1.08
N LEU A 55 -3.73 -10.22 -0.42
CA LEU A 55 -4.37 -9.45 0.64
C LEU A 55 -4.62 -10.41 1.81
N GLY A 56 -4.23 -10.08 3.03
CA GLY A 56 -4.59 -10.86 4.22
C GLY A 56 -6.03 -10.59 4.65
N ASP A 57 -6.55 -11.37 5.59
CA ASP A 57 -7.94 -11.25 6.07
C ASP A 57 -8.17 -9.94 6.85
N GLY A 58 -9.43 -9.53 7.00
CA GLY A 58 -9.80 -8.41 7.86
C GLY A 58 -9.40 -7.03 7.31
N ALA A 59 -9.23 -6.90 5.99
CA ALA A 59 -8.87 -5.63 5.38
C ALA A 59 -10.06 -4.64 5.36
N THR A 60 -9.79 -3.36 5.58
CA THR A 60 -10.73 -2.25 5.40
C THR A 60 -10.24 -1.31 4.32
N ILE A 61 -11.10 -1.08 3.33
CA ILE A 61 -10.77 -0.37 2.10
C ILE A 61 -11.58 0.92 2.00
N GLY A 62 -10.90 2.05 2.14
CA GLY A 62 -11.47 3.38 2.02
C GLY A 62 -12.02 3.70 0.63
N GLN A 63 -12.69 4.84 0.55
CA GLN A 63 -13.30 5.36 -0.67
C GLN A 63 -12.28 6.08 -1.54
N ARG A 64 -12.59 6.24 -2.83
CA ARG A 64 -11.85 7.10 -3.76
C ARG A 64 -10.34 6.78 -3.83
N ILE A 65 -9.96 5.53 -3.55
CA ILE A 65 -8.57 5.08 -3.68
C ILE A 65 -8.23 4.98 -5.18
N SER A 66 -7.07 5.52 -5.55
CA SER A 66 -6.49 5.39 -6.88
C SER A 66 -5.27 4.47 -6.82
N PHE A 67 -5.10 3.62 -7.82
CA PHE A 67 -3.96 2.71 -7.86
C PHE A 67 -3.49 2.37 -9.27
N ALA A 68 -2.24 1.96 -9.37
CA ALA A 68 -1.65 1.37 -10.56
C ALA A 68 -0.81 0.15 -10.17
N HIS A 69 -0.81 -0.89 -11.02
CA HIS A 69 -0.04 -2.13 -10.80
C HIS A 69 -0.28 -2.77 -9.42
N LEU A 70 -1.56 -2.87 -9.03
CA LEU A 70 -1.94 -3.46 -7.75
C LEU A 70 -1.52 -4.93 -7.62
N ASP A 71 -1.38 -5.61 -8.76
CA ASP A 71 -0.84 -6.97 -8.93
C ASP A 71 0.61 -7.12 -8.46
N ARG A 72 1.27 -6.03 -8.02
CA ARG A 72 2.61 -6.01 -7.44
C ARG A 72 2.63 -5.77 -5.93
N PHE A 73 1.46 -5.62 -5.32
CA PHE A 73 1.32 -5.37 -3.89
C PHE A 73 0.92 -6.64 -3.14
N GLU A 74 1.67 -6.92 -2.09
CA GLU A 74 1.29 -7.87 -1.05
C GLU A 74 0.90 -7.12 0.20
N PHE A 75 -0.29 -7.39 0.70
CA PHE A 75 -0.79 -6.82 1.95
C PHE A 75 -1.01 -7.93 2.97
N GLY A 76 -0.59 -7.67 4.20
CA GLY A 76 -0.89 -8.49 5.37
C GLY A 76 -2.36 -8.47 5.78
N ALA A 77 -2.63 -9.16 6.88
CA ALA A 77 -3.95 -9.23 7.50
C ALA A 77 -4.20 -7.99 8.38
N GLY A 78 -5.46 -7.59 8.53
CA GLY A 78 -5.84 -6.44 9.34
C GLY A 78 -5.35 -5.11 8.76
N LEU A 79 -5.24 -5.00 7.44
CA LEU A 79 -4.89 -3.75 6.76
C LEU A 79 -6.04 -2.75 6.86
N LEU A 80 -5.77 -1.51 7.25
CA LEU A 80 -6.75 -0.42 7.17
C LEU A 80 -6.22 0.67 6.24
N VAL A 81 -6.94 0.94 5.15
CA VAL A 81 -6.57 1.98 4.19
C VAL A 81 -7.65 3.06 4.17
N GLY A 82 -7.26 4.28 4.48
CA GLY A 82 -8.13 5.45 4.49
C GLY A 82 -8.52 5.92 3.10
N ASP A 83 -9.48 6.82 3.06
CA ASP A 83 -10.00 7.38 1.82
C ASP A 83 -8.95 8.14 1.03
N GLN A 84 -9.07 8.14 -0.30
CA GLN A 84 -8.26 8.95 -1.21
C GLN A 84 -6.76 8.65 -1.15
N VAL A 85 -6.38 7.46 -0.67
CA VAL A 85 -5.01 6.96 -0.78
C VAL A 85 -4.68 6.71 -2.25
N VAL A 86 -3.45 7.03 -2.65
CA VAL A 86 -2.91 6.75 -3.98
C VAL A 86 -1.80 5.72 -3.85
N LEU A 87 -1.96 4.57 -4.52
CA LEU A 87 -0.98 3.48 -4.54
C LEU A 87 -0.38 3.34 -5.94
N GLN A 88 0.83 3.85 -6.12
CA GLN A 88 1.51 3.80 -7.41
C GLN A 88 2.52 2.65 -7.43
N GLY A 89 2.12 1.50 -7.99
CA GLY A 89 3.04 0.43 -8.33
C GLY A 89 3.75 0.66 -9.66
N ARG A 90 4.65 -0.25 -10.00
CA ARG A 90 5.37 -0.32 -11.29
C ARG A 90 5.40 -1.75 -11.77
N HIS A 91 5.37 -1.99 -13.07
CA HIS A 91 5.31 -3.34 -13.65
C HIS A 91 6.45 -4.28 -13.21
N ASP A 92 7.61 -3.76 -12.83
CA ASP A 92 8.81 -4.44 -12.31
C ASP A 92 9.13 -4.01 -10.87
N GLY A 93 8.14 -3.43 -10.17
CA GLY A 93 8.26 -3.05 -8.77
C GLY A 93 7.82 -4.15 -7.81
N ARG A 94 8.15 -3.95 -6.53
CA ARG A 94 7.70 -4.80 -5.43
C ARG A 94 7.28 -3.95 -4.24
N CYS A 95 6.06 -4.17 -3.75
CA CYS A 95 5.55 -3.54 -2.54
C CYS A 95 5.03 -4.62 -1.59
N ALA A 96 5.60 -4.69 -0.38
CA ALA A 96 5.15 -5.58 0.67
C ALA A 96 4.75 -4.77 1.91
N ILE A 97 3.51 -4.95 2.36
CA ILE A 97 2.96 -4.31 3.55
C ILE A 97 2.55 -5.41 4.52
N GLY A 98 3.06 -5.34 5.75
CA GLY A 98 2.84 -6.32 6.81
C GLY A 98 1.42 -6.31 7.38
N ASP A 99 1.26 -7.03 8.48
CA ASP A 99 0.00 -7.17 9.18
C ASP A 99 -0.31 -5.94 10.04
N GLN A 100 -1.59 -5.63 10.25
CA GLN A 100 -2.06 -4.58 11.15
C GLN A 100 -1.51 -3.18 10.82
N VAL A 101 -1.31 -2.91 9.52
CA VAL A 101 -0.87 -1.60 9.05
C VAL A 101 -2.07 -0.67 8.85
N TRP A 102 -1.96 0.56 9.35
CA TRP A 102 -2.91 1.62 9.08
C TRP A 102 -2.29 2.66 8.14
N ILE A 103 -2.93 2.87 6.99
CA ILE A 103 -2.58 3.91 6.03
C ILE A 103 -3.67 4.98 6.12
N GLY A 104 -3.32 6.15 6.67
CA GLY A 104 -4.23 7.27 6.82
C GLY A 104 -4.74 7.79 5.47
N PRO A 105 -5.89 8.49 5.45
CA PRO A 105 -6.44 9.03 4.22
C PRO A 105 -5.47 9.99 3.52
N GLN A 106 -5.63 10.11 2.20
CA GLN A 106 -4.87 11.03 1.35
C GLN A 106 -3.35 10.78 1.32
N CYS A 107 -2.89 9.60 1.74
CA CYS A 107 -1.49 9.22 1.58
C CYS A 107 -1.14 8.94 0.12
N PHE A 108 0.08 9.28 -0.27
CA PHE A 108 0.66 8.87 -1.55
C PHE A 108 1.75 7.84 -1.31
N ILE A 109 1.62 6.66 -1.92
CA ILE A 109 2.51 5.52 -1.69
C ILE A 109 3.09 5.06 -3.02
N ASP A 110 4.37 5.34 -3.24
CA ASP A 110 5.14 4.80 -4.35
C ASP A 110 5.67 3.40 -4.01
N GLY A 111 5.01 2.38 -4.55
CA GLY A 111 5.27 0.96 -4.30
C GLY A 111 6.30 0.34 -5.24
N ARG A 112 7.19 1.12 -5.88
CA ARG A 112 8.18 0.56 -6.82
C ARG A 112 9.25 -0.31 -6.15
N ASP A 113 9.63 -0.01 -4.90
CA ASP A 113 10.49 -0.84 -4.04
C ASP A 113 10.29 -0.42 -2.58
N LEU A 114 9.27 -1.00 -1.95
CA LEU A 114 8.79 -0.62 -0.62
C LEU A 114 8.53 -1.86 0.24
N GLU A 115 9.05 -1.83 1.46
CA GLU A 115 8.65 -2.79 2.51
C GLU A 115 8.22 -2.04 3.76
N ILE A 116 7.04 -2.40 4.26
CA ILE A 116 6.46 -1.90 5.50
C ILE A 116 6.23 -3.11 6.39
N GLY A 117 6.81 -3.12 7.59
CA GLY A 117 6.62 -4.17 8.58
C GLY A 117 5.25 -4.13 9.25
N ASP A 118 5.07 -5.01 10.23
CA ASP A 118 3.79 -5.15 10.92
C ASP A 118 3.51 -3.99 11.89
N ALA A 119 2.25 -3.76 12.20
CA ALA A 119 1.78 -2.79 13.19
C ALA A 119 2.31 -1.37 12.95
N VAL A 120 2.38 -0.94 11.69
CA VAL A 120 2.83 0.39 11.30
C VAL A 120 1.66 1.35 11.17
N GLY A 121 1.78 2.54 11.76
CA GLY A 121 0.89 3.67 11.52
C GLY A 121 1.47 4.63 10.49
N ILE A 122 0.67 5.03 9.50
CA ILE A 122 1.02 6.08 8.54
C ILE A 122 -0.04 7.17 8.63
N GLY A 123 0.34 8.31 9.19
CA GLY A 123 -0.55 9.44 9.39
C GLY A 123 -1.10 10.02 8.08
N PRO A 124 -2.28 10.67 8.12
CA PRO A 124 -2.94 11.21 6.94
C PRO A 124 -2.03 12.12 6.10
N GLY A 125 -2.18 12.05 4.78
CA GLY A 125 -1.44 12.92 3.86
C GLY A 125 0.07 12.66 3.79
N ALA A 126 0.59 11.61 4.43
CA ALA A 126 2.00 11.23 4.30
C ALA A 126 2.31 10.79 2.86
N ARG A 127 3.57 10.97 2.45
CA ARG A 127 4.05 10.69 1.09
C ARG A 127 5.28 9.80 1.15
N ILE A 128 5.28 8.71 0.41
CA ILE A 128 6.42 7.82 0.22
C ILE A 128 6.78 7.88 -1.25
N LEU A 129 8.00 8.31 -1.57
CA LEU A 129 8.50 8.44 -2.94
C LEU A 129 9.77 7.61 -3.12
N GLY A 130 9.70 6.56 -3.94
CA GLY A 130 10.76 5.56 -4.10
C GLY A 130 11.80 5.88 -5.17
N SER A 131 11.64 7.00 -5.89
CA SER A 131 12.61 7.42 -6.90
C SER A 131 12.94 8.90 -6.88
N THR A 132 14.13 9.21 -7.38
CA THR A 132 14.55 10.58 -7.69
C THR A 132 15.26 10.60 -9.03
N HIS A 133 15.11 11.70 -9.76
CA HIS A 133 16.02 11.98 -10.86
C HIS A 133 17.39 12.35 -10.28
N THR A 134 18.45 11.88 -10.91
CA THR A 134 19.84 12.12 -10.46
C THR A 134 20.25 13.59 -10.57
N GLY A 135 19.60 14.36 -11.43
CA GLY A 135 19.97 15.76 -11.70
C GLY A 135 21.30 15.88 -12.45
N LEU A 136 21.84 14.76 -12.96
CA LEU A 136 23.08 14.71 -13.70
C LEU A 136 22.86 14.12 -15.12
N PRO A 137 23.46 14.72 -16.16
CA PRO A 137 24.27 15.94 -16.10
C PRO A 137 23.42 17.19 -15.84
N ALA A 138 24.01 18.26 -15.27
CA ALA A 138 23.29 19.43 -14.78
C ALA A 138 22.86 20.42 -15.88
N ASP A 139 23.32 20.20 -17.11
CA ASP A 139 23.04 21.00 -18.30
C ASP A 139 21.77 20.56 -19.04
N VAL A 140 21.12 19.46 -18.60
CA VAL A 140 19.81 19.03 -19.11
C VAL A 140 18.72 19.21 -18.04
N PRO A 141 17.44 19.38 -18.42
CA PRO A 141 16.35 19.39 -17.46
C PRO A 141 16.33 18.13 -16.59
N VAL A 142 16.11 18.28 -15.29
CA VAL A 142 16.15 17.18 -14.30
C VAL A 142 15.30 15.97 -14.73
N ILE A 143 14.13 16.19 -15.32
CA ILE A 143 13.23 15.14 -15.79
C ILE A 143 13.83 14.26 -16.91
N ALA A 144 14.81 14.76 -17.65
CA ALA A 144 15.53 14.03 -18.68
C ALA A 144 16.75 13.26 -18.12
N THR A 145 17.12 13.50 -16.86
CA THR A 145 18.25 12.80 -16.22
C THR A 145 17.83 11.39 -15.78
N LYS A 146 18.82 10.52 -15.52
CA LYS A 146 18.56 9.15 -15.07
C LYS A 146 17.65 9.13 -13.83
N LEU A 147 16.62 8.28 -13.87
CA LEU A 147 15.79 7.98 -12.71
C LEU A 147 16.50 6.92 -11.85
N GLU A 148 16.76 7.26 -10.59
CA GLU A 148 17.28 6.36 -9.58
C GLU A 148 16.15 5.88 -8.68
N ILE A 149 16.08 4.57 -8.45
CA ILE A 149 15.15 3.93 -7.53
C ILE A 149 15.97 3.42 -6.35
N ARG A 150 15.58 3.80 -5.13
CA ARG A 150 16.24 3.31 -3.91
C ARG A 150 15.21 2.78 -2.91
N PRO A 151 15.39 1.57 -2.39
CA PRO A 151 14.43 0.90 -1.52
C PRO A 151 14.07 1.74 -0.30
N ILE A 152 12.79 1.79 0.04
CA ILE A 152 12.32 2.34 1.31
C ILE A 152 11.91 1.18 2.22
N ARG A 153 12.34 1.24 3.49
CA ARG A 153 12.11 0.18 4.48
C ARG A 153 11.58 0.77 5.78
N ILE A 154 10.34 0.47 6.13
CA ILE A 154 9.70 0.89 7.39
C ILE A 154 9.60 -0.34 8.30
N GLY A 155 10.30 -0.33 9.42
CA GLY A 155 10.30 -1.44 10.37
C GLY A 155 8.98 -1.58 11.12
N ALA A 156 8.76 -2.76 11.71
CA ALA A 156 7.56 -3.04 12.49
C ALA A 156 7.41 -2.08 13.68
N GLY A 157 6.15 -1.71 13.99
CA GLY A 157 5.79 -0.83 15.10
C GLY A 157 6.16 0.64 14.90
N VAL A 158 6.63 1.04 13.71
CA VAL A 158 6.94 2.44 13.41
C VAL A 158 5.65 3.24 13.24
N ASP A 159 5.67 4.50 13.69
CA ASP A 159 4.61 5.47 13.47
C ASP A 159 5.15 6.65 12.64
N ILE A 160 4.51 6.91 11.49
CA ILE A 160 4.87 7.99 10.56
C ILE A 160 3.86 9.11 10.75
N GLY A 161 4.34 10.30 11.12
CA GLY A 161 3.47 11.46 11.35
C GLY A 161 2.72 11.95 10.11
N THR A 162 1.59 12.62 10.36
CA THR A 162 0.77 13.31 9.34
C THR A 162 1.61 14.19 8.43
N GLY A 163 1.40 14.08 7.12
CA GLY A 163 2.07 14.92 6.11
C GLY A 163 3.56 14.64 5.90
N ALA A 164 4.16 13.68 6.63
CA ALA A 164 5.57 13.35 6.49
C ALA A 164 5.90 12.89 5.06
N THR A 165 7.11 13.18 4.59
CA THR A 165 7.59 12.75 3.27
C THR A 165 8.84 11.88 3.42
N LEU A 166 8.77 10.63 2.97
CA LEU A 166 9.87 9.68 2.94
C LEU A 166 10.45 9.65 1.53
N LEU A 167 11.76 9.86 1.45
CA LEU A 167 12.51 9.94 0.20
C LEU A 167 13.24 8.63 -0.12
N PRO A 168 13.76 8.46 -1.35
CA PRO A 168 14.38 7.19 -1.77
C PRO A 168 15.55 6.79 -0.86
N GLY A 169 15.62 5.51 -0.50
CA GLY A 169 16.69 4.96 0.35
C GLY A 169 16.48 5.09 1.85
N VAL A 170 15.38 5.72 2.30
CA VAL A 170 15.08 5.87 3.74
C VAL A 170 14.79 4.50 4.38
N THR A 171 15.45 4.25 5.51
CA THR A 171 15.14 3.12 6.40
C THR A 171 14.81 3.64 7.79
N ILE A 172 13.64 3.29 8.32
CA ILE A 172 13.18 3.69 9.66
C ILE A 172 12.97 2.43 10.50
N ARG A 173 13.51 2.41 11.72
CA ARG A 173 13.36 1.30 12.67
C ARG A 173 13.22 1.85 14.08
N LEU A 174 12.50 1.11 14.94
CA LEU A 174 12.45 1.41 16.36
C LEU A 174 13.83 1.20 17.00
N LYS A 175 14.21 2.09 17.93
CA LYS A 175 15.42 1.91 18.73
C LYS A 175 15.23 0.68 19.63
N GLN A 176 16.15 -0.27 19.54
CA GLN A 176 16.19 -1.40 20.46
C GLN A 176 16.41 -0.86 21.88
N ARG A 177 15.62 -1.31 22.85
CA ARG A 177 15.87 -0.97 24.26
C ARG A 177 17.23 -1.57 24.64
N GLU A 178 18.15 -0.73 25.08
CA GLU A 178 19.37 -1.19 25.74
C GLU A 178 18.91 -2.03 26.94
N ARG A 179 19.29 -3.32 26.97
CA ARG A 179 19.09 -4.14 28.17
C ARG A 179 19.94 -3.50 29.25
N SER A 180 19.31 -2.84 30.22
CA SER A 180 20.00 -2.52 31.46
C SER A 180 20.45 -3.83 32.08
N VAL A 181 21.76 -4.07 32.02
CA VAL A 181 22.41 -5.08 32.86
C VAL A 181 22.13 -4.62 34.28
N ARG A 182 21.17 -5.28 34.94
CA ARG A 182 21.05 -5.18 36.39
C ARG A 182 22.26 -5.95 36.93
N GLU A 183 23.23 -5.21 37.44
CA GLU A 183 24.25 -5.72 38.36
C GLU A 183 23.61 -6.20 39.67
#